data_AF-A0A7V4K376-F1
#
_entry.id   AF-A0A7V4K376-F1
#
_cell.length_a   1.000
_cell.length_b   1.000
_cell.length_c   1.000
_cell.angle_alpha   90.00
_cell.angle_beta   90.00
_cell.angle_gamma   90.00
#
_symmetry.space_group_name_H-M   'P 1'
#
loop_
_entity.id
_entity.type
_entity.pdbx_description
1 polymer ?
#
loop_
_entity_poly.entity_id
_entity_poly.type
_entity_poly.pdbx_seq_one_letter_code
_entity_poly.pdbx_strand_id
1 'polypeptide(L)'
;MPKGLRVLEELSKWGISLEGLVETAMQMYIFDPSFGDIRPEVEAEILRALQDPNVESLLLAALCLEEKAQKGEIESLKLRYKDDPVELLADEILGLQIAQYIGGTRALFEFYRFDRKKPGIMSSLPPFLDDAIGGLLAGVLVKVCSP
;
A
#
# COMPACT_ATOMS: atom_id res chain seq x y z
N MET A 1 3.53 16.81 -11.77
CA MET A 1 4.11 15.84 -10.83
C MET A 1 5.33 16.47 -10.17
N PRO A 2 5.53 16.33 -8.85
CA PRO A 2 6.76 16.74 -8.21
C PRO A 2 7.93 16.00 -8.87
N LYS A 3 8.99 16.71 -9.28
CA LYS A 3 10.22 16.08 -9.77
C LYS A 3 10.82 15.24 -8.64
N GLY A 4 11.02 13.93 -8.84
CA GLY A 4 11.85 13.10 -7.96
C GLY A 4 11.19 11.87 -7.30
N LEU A 5 9.92 11.59 -7.53
CA LEU A 5 9.24 10.41 -6.95
C LEU A 5 9.33 9.20 -7.87
N ARG A 6 10.52 8.61 -7.97
CA ARG A 6 10.79 7.45 -8.86
C ARG A 6 9.89 6.25 -8.53
N VAL A 7 9.61 5.99 -7.25
CA VAL A 7 8.68 4.91 -6.84
C VAL A 7 7.27 5.12 -7.39
N LEU A 8 6.77 6.35 -7.46
CA LEU A 8 5.44 6.63 -8.01
C LEU A 8 5.41 6.39 -9.53
N GLU A 9 6.51 6.67 -10.23
CA GLU A 9 6.66 6.34 -11.65
C GLU A 9 6.63 4.82 -11.87
N GLU A 10 7.29 4.03 -11.00
CA GLU A 10 7.24 2.57 -11.05
C GLU A 10 5.84 2.04 -10.74
N LEU A 11 5.20 2.52 -9.69
CA LEU A 11 3.81 2.19 -9.33
C LEU A 11 2.83 2.51 -10.47
N SER A 12 3.05 3.59 -11.22
CA SER A 12 2.19 3.95 -12.34
C SER A 12 2.16 2.91 -13.48
N LYS A 13 3.24 2.13 -13.65
CA LYS A 13 3.29 1.01 -14.61
C LYS A 13 2.34 -0.12 -14.24
N TRP A 14 1.93 -0.17 -12.97
CA TRP A 14 0.97 -1.11 -12.39
C TRP A 14 -0.45 -0.53 -12.29
N GLY A 15 -0.72 0.62 -12.91
CA GLY A 15 -2.02 1.29 -12.85
C GLY A 15 -2.28 2.04 -11.55
N ILE A 16 -1.27 2.19 -10.68
CA ILE A 16 -1.38 2.89 -9.39
C ILE A 16 -1.01 4.36 -9.59
N SER A 17 -1.98 5.26 -9.47
CA SER A 17 -1.77 6.70 -9.51
C SER A 17 -1.92 7.33 -8.12
N LEU A 18 -1.35 8.53 -7.91
CA LEU A 18 -1.54 9.27 -6.65
C LEU A 18 -3.02 9.49 -6.35
N GLU A 19 -3.80 9.87 -7.36
CA GLU A 19 -5.25 10.04 -7.24
C GLU A 19 -5.93 8.73 -6.84
N GLY A 20 -5.55 7.61 -7.46
CA GLY A 20 -6.07 6.29 -7.11
C GLY A 20 -5.74 5.89 -5.66
N LEU A 21 -4.55 6.24 -5.17
CA LEU A 21 -4.15 6.02 -3.77
C LEU A 21 -5.00 6.86 -2.81
N VAL A 22 -5.19 8.15 -3.10
CA VAL A 22 -6.00 9.07 -2.29
C VAL A 22 -7.45 8.59 -2.25
N GLU A 23 -8.06 8.30 -3.40
CA GLU A 23 -9.43 7.79 -3.49
C GLU A 23 -9.60 6.48 -2.70
N THR A 24 -8.64 5.58 -2.82
CA THR A 24 -8.66 4.30 -2.10
C THR A 24 -8.58 4.50 -0.58
N ALA A 25 -7.73 5.43 -0.11
CA ALA A 25 -7.68 5.78 1.31
C ALA A 25 -8.98 6.43 1.78
N MET A 26 -9.54 7.37 1.01
CA MET A 26 -10.77 8.07 1.38
C MET A 26 -11.99 7.14 1.46
N GLN A 27 -12.03 6.04 0.69
CA GLN A 27 -13.06 5.01 0.84
C GLN A 27 -13.04 4.29 2.19
N MET A 28 -11.89 4.28 2.87
CA MET A 28 -11.73 3.68 4.19
C MET A 28 -11.89 4.70 5.31
N TYR A 29 -11.81 6.00 5.02
CA TYR A 29 -11.98 7.03 6.04
C TYR A 29 -13.38 6.95 6.67
N ILE A 30 -13.42 6.78 7.99
CA ILE A 30 -14.65 6.92 8.76
C ILE A 30 -14.76 8.38 9.15
N PHE A 31 -15.79 9.06 8.61
CA PHE A 31 -16.01 10.47 8.86
C PHE A 31 -16.05 10.79 10.35
N ASP A 32 -15.22 11.75 10.76
CA ASP A 32 -15.22 12.35 12.08
C ASP A 32 -15.45 13.87 11.93
N PRO A 33 -16.53 14.42 12.52
CA PRO A 33 -16.86 15.84 12.42
C PRO A 33 -15.73 16.79 12.86
N SER A 34 -14.78 16.32 13.68
CA SER A 34 -13.67 17.13 14.18
C SER A 34 -12.54 17.36 13.18
N PHE A 35 -12.44 16.53 12.14
CA PHE A 35 -11.34 16.59 11.16
C PHE A 35 -11.68 17.34 9.88
N GLY A 36 -12.97 17.51 9.53
CA GLY A 36 -13.36 18.12 8.25
C GLY A 36 -13.00 17.23 7.06
N ASP A 37 -12.61 17.85 5.93
CA ASP A 37 -12.11 17.12 4.76
C ASP A 37 -10.60 16.86 4.90
N ILE A 38 -10.23 15.60 5.14
CA ILE A 38 -8.84 15.18 5.35
C ILE A 38 -8.09 14.84 4.05
N ARG A 39 -8.75 14.95 2.89
CA ARG A 39 -8.17 14.56 1.60
C ARG A 39 -6.81 15.24 1.33
N PRO A 40 -6.64 16.56 1.56
CA PRO A 40 -5.34 17.21 1.36
C PRO A 40 -4.24 16.66 2.28
N GLU A 41 -4.57 16.33 3.53
CA GLU A 41 -3.66 15.75 4.51
C GLU A 41 -3.24 14.33 4.12
N VAL A 42 -4.18 13.53 3.62
CA VAL A 42 -3.92 12.19 3.09
C VAL A 42 -3.00 12.25 1.88
N GLU A 43 -3.29 13.10 0.89
CA GLU A 43 -2.42 13.27 -0.28
C GLU A 43 -1.01 13.70 0.12
N ALA A 44 -0.90 14.68 1.04
CA ALA A 44 0.38 15.16 1.53
C ALA A 44 1.17 14.09 2.30
N GLU A 45 0.51 13.26 3.12
CA GLU A 45 1.17 12.17 3.84
C GLU A 45 1.55 11.00 2.93
N ILE A 46 0.76 10.68 1.89
CA ILE A 46 1.19 9.71 0.85
C ILE A 46 2.48 10.21 0.20
N LEU A 47 2.52 11.46 -0.26
CA LEU A 47 3.71 12.03 -0.88
C LEU A 47 4.92 12.05 0.06
N ARG A 48 4.70 12.30 1.35
CA ARG A 48 5.74 12.26 2.39
C ARG A 48 6.25 10.83 2.59
N ALA A 49 5.36 9.85 2.72
CA ALA A 49 5.71 8.44 2.90
C ALA A 49 6.49 7.91 1.68
N LEU A 50 6.09 8.26 0.45
CA LEU A 50 6.80 7.86 -0.76
C LEU A 50 8.21 8.46 -0.89
N GLN A 51 8.55 9.49 -0.11
CA GLN A 51 9.89 10.09 -0.04
C GLN A 51 10.72 9.57 1.15
N ASP A 52 10.12 8.80 2.06
CA ASP A 52 10.85 8.17 3.16
C ASP A 52 11.68 6.99 2.60
N PRO A 53 13.00 6.94 2.85
CA PRO A 53 13.86 5.94 2.25
C PRO A 53 13.51 4.49 2.66
N ASN A 54 12.92 4.28 3.83
CA ASN A 54 12.50 2.96 4.29
C ASN A 54 11.21 2.52 3.59
N VAL A 55 10.23 3.42 3.51
CA VAL A 55 8.99 3.15 2.77
C VAL A 55 9.26 2.95 1.28
N GLU A 56 10.09 3.81 0.67
CA GLU A 56 10.50 3.67 -0.73
C GLU A 56 11.17 2.32 -0.98
N SER A 57 12.11 1.92 -0.11
CA SER A 57 12.81 0.64 -0.24
C SER A 57 11.88 -0.56 -0.15
N LEU A 58 10.89 -0.53 0.76
CA LEU A 58 9.92 -1.62 0.92
C LEU A 58 8.95 -1.70 -0.27
N LEU A 59 8.51 -0.57 -0.80
CA LEU A 59 7.66 -0.53 -2.00
C LEU A 59 8.41 -1.03 -3.24
N LEU A 60 9.68 -0.64 -3.41
CA LEU A 60 10.52 -1.17 -4.50
C LEU A 60 10.78 -2.67 -4.36
N ALA A 61 10.92 -3.17 -3.12
CA ALA A 61 11.02 -4.61 -2.87
C ALA A 61 9.74 -5.35 -3.27
N ALA A 62 8.56 -4.81 -2.91
CA ALA A 62 7.27 -5.38 -3.32
C ALA A 62 7.12 -5.42 -4.85
N LEU A 63 7.44 -4.32 -5.55
CA LEU A 63 7.45 -4.25 -7.01
C LEU A 63 8.39 -5.31 -7.64
N CYS A 64 9.59 -5.47 -7.09
CA CYS A 64 10.55 -6.46 -7.56
C CYS A 64 10.04 -7.89 -7.37
N LEU A 65 9.48 -8.19 -6.20
CA LEU A 65 8.93 -9.51 -5.89
C LEU A 65 7.73 -9.84 -6.77
N GLU A 66 6.85 -8.87 -6.99
CA GLU A 66 5.72 -8.97 -7.91
C GLU A 66 6.20 -9.31 -9.32
N GLU A 67 7.14 -8.55 -9.89
CA GLU A 67 7.70 -8.82 -11.22
C GLU A 67 8.29 -10.24 -11.33
N LYS A 68 9.03 -10.66 -10.29
CA LYS A 68 9.65 -11.98 -10.23
C LYS A 68 8.61 -13.09 -10.15
N ALA A 69 7.57 -12.90 -9.36
CA ALA A 69 6.47 -13.84 -9.24
C ALA A 69 5.71 -13.99 -10.57
N GLN A 70 5.41 -12.89 -11.26
CA GLN A 70 4.76 -12.92 -12.58
C GLN A 70 5.61 -13.57 -13.67
N LYS A 71 6.94 -13.41 -13.61
CA LYS A 71 7.89 -14.10 -14.51
C LYS A 71 8.11 -15.57 -14.14
N GLY A 72 7.56 -16.04 -13.02
CA GLY A 72 7.75 -17.40 -12.52
C GLY A 72 9.16 -17.66 -11.98
N GLU A 73 9.86 -16.61 -11.54
CA GLU A 73 11.21 -16.68 -10.96
C GLU A 73 11.18 -17.08 -9.48
N ILE A 74 10.02 -16.98 -8.82
CA ILE A 74 9.78 -17.58 -7.51
C ILE A 74 9.27 -19.00 -7.74
N GLU A 75 10.19 -19.97 -7.83
CA GLU A 75 9.89 -21.35 -8.25
C GLU A 75 8.76 -22.00 -7.42
N SER A 76 8.72 -21.74 -6.10
CA SER A 76 7.67 -22.26 -5.20
C SER A 76 6.26 -21.72 -5.49
N LEU A 77 6.15 -20.59 -6.19
CA LEU A 77 4.88 -19.92 -6.52
C LEU A 77 4.48 -20.06 -8.00
N LYS A 78 5.42 -20.47 -8.87
CA LYS A 78 5.28 -20.44 -10.34
C LYS A 78 3.96 -20.96 -10.91
N LEU A 79 3.38 -22.01 -10.31
CA LEU A 79 2.14 -22.63 -10.80
C LEU A 79 0.86 -22.10 -10.14
N ARG A 80 0.97 -21.38 -9.02
CA ARG A 80 -0.17 -21.02 -8.16
C ARG A 80 -0.22 -19.55 -7.79
N TYR A 81 0.73 -18.73 -8.27
CA TYR A 81 0.79 -17.32 -7.92
C TYR A 81 -0.49 -16.54 -8.29
N LYS A 82 -1.10 -16.90 -9.41
CA LYS A 82 -2.38 -16.31 -9.86
C LYS A 82 -3.57 -16.67 -8.99
N ASP A 83 -3.44 -17.71 -8.18
CA ASP A 83 -4.51 -18.18 -7.29
C ASP A 83 -4.45 -17.49 -5.92
N ASP A 84 -3.56 -16.49 -5.76
CA ASP A 84 -3.32 -15.76 -4.50
C ASP A 84 -3.11 -16.74 -3.32
N PRO A 85 -1.97 -17.47 -3.33
CA PRO A 85 -1.79 -18.62 -2.46
C PRO A 85 -1.71 -18.20 -1.00
N VAL A 86 -2.61 -18.73 -0.17
CA VAL A 86 -2.74 -18.42 1.27
C VAL A 86 -1.45 -18.63 2.07
N GLU A 87 -0.53 -19.47 1.59
CA GLU A 87 0.78 -19.67 2.22
C GLU A 87 1.82 -18.59 1.92
N LEU A 88 1.55 -17.67 0.99
CA LEU A 88 2.40 -16.52 0.74
C LEU A 88 2.19 -15.54 1.88
N LEU A 89 3.10 -15.57 2.85
CA LEU A 89 3.12 -14.63 3.98
C LEU A 89 4.08 -13.46 3.73
N ALA A 90 4.84 -13.51 2.64
CA ALA A 90 5.91 -12.55 2.40
C ALA A 90 5.38 -11.16 1.99
N ASP A 91 4.31 -11.14 1.20
CA ASP A 91 3.50 -9.96 0.89
C ASP A 91 2.86 -9.37 2.14
N GLU A 92 2.21 -10.20 2.98
CA GLU A 92 1.54 -9.73 4.19
C GLU A 92 2.56 -9.12 5.16
N ILE A 93 3.71 -9.79 5.36
CA ILE A 93 4.80 -9.27 6.20
C ILE A 93 5.29 -7.92 5.68
N LEU A 94 5.47 -7.77 4.36
CA LEU A 94 5.88 -6.49 3.76
C LEU A 94 4.84 -5.39 4.01
N GLY A 95 3.57 -5.65 3.74
CA GLY A 95 2.47 -4.73 4.00
C GLY A 95 2.40 -4.29 5.47
N LEU A 96 2.49 -5.25 6.39
CA LEU A 96 2.50 -5.00 7.83
C LEU A 96 3.68 -4.12 8.26
N GLN A 97 4.89 -4.34 7.72
CA GLN A 97 6.05 -3.52 8.05
C GLN A 97 5.89 -2.09 7.53
N ILE A 98 5.35 -1.89 6.33
CA ILE A 98 5.07 -0.55 5.78
C ILE A 98 4.05 0.16 6.68
N ALA A 99 2.93 -0.50 7.01
CA ALA A 99 1.89 0.06 7.88
C ALA A 99 2.45 0.47 9.24
N GLN A 100 3.16 -0.46 9.90
CA GLN A 100 3.69 -0.25 11.23
C GLN A 100 4.79 0.81 11.26
N TYR A 101 5.63 0.89 10.22
CA TYR A 101 6.66 1.92 10.14
C TYR A 101 6.05 3.32 10.04
N ILE A 102 4.95 3.49 9.28
CA ILE A 102 4.31 4.79 9.09
C ILE A 102 3.42 5.17 10.29
N GLY A 103 2.51 4.28 10.70
CA GLY A 103 1.45 4.57 11.68
C GLY A 103 1.56 3.82 13.01
N GLY A 104 2.67 3.14 13.27
CA GLY A 104 2.90 2.37 14.48
C GLY A 104 1.96 1.17 14.64
N THR A 105 1.86 0.63 15.86
CA THR A 105 1.07 -0.58 16.15
C THR A 105 -0.42 -0.43 15.82
N ARG A 106 -0.95 0.79 15.80
CA ARG A 106 -2.36 1.04 15.45
C ARG A 106 -2.64 0.78 13.97
N ALA A 107 -1.66 1.01 13.11
CA ALA A 107 -1.77 0.75 11.68
C ALA A 107 -1.93 -0.73 11.33
N LEU A 108 -1.58 -1.66 12.24
CA LEU A 108 -1.84 -3.09 12.03
C LEU A 108 -3.35 -3.39 11.93
N PHE A 109 -4.15 -2.79 12.81
CA PHE A 109 -5.61 -2.98 12.78
C PHE A 109 -6.22 -2.40 11.51
N GLU A 110 -5.68 -1.27 11.06
CA GLU A 110 -6.11 -0.61 9.84
C GLU A 110 -5.70 -1.42 8.61
N PHE A 111 -4.49 -1.98 8.58
CA PHE A 111 -4.01 -2.86 7.52
C PHE A 111 -4.94 -4.06 7.32
N TYR A 112 -5.28 -4.80 8.38
CA TYR A 112 -6.26 -5.89 8.29
C TYR A 112 -7.65 -5.42 7.85
N ARG A 113 -7.99 -4.15 8.08
CA ARG A 113 -9.26 -3.57 7.61
C ARG A 113 -9.22 -3.35 6.09
N PHE A 114 -8.10 -2.86 5.57
CA PHE A 114 -7.85 -2.73 4.13
C PHE A 114 -7.83 -4.09 3.45
N ASP A 115 -7.04 -5.05 3.93
CA ASP A 115 -6.94 -6.41 3.37
C ASP A 115 -8.32 -7.10 3.27
N ARG A 116 -9.15 -7.00 4.31
CA ARG A 116 -10.52 -7.55 4.28
C ARG A 116 -11.47 -6.85 3.31
N LYS A 117 -11.27 -5.56 3.05
CA LYS A 117 -12.19 -4.73 2.27
C LYS A 117 -11.79 -4.59 0.81
N LYS A 118 -10.49 -4.64 0.52
CA LYS A 118 -9.85 -4.38 -0.78
C LYS A 118 -10.47 -3.18 -1.51
N PRO A 119 -10.50 -1.98 -0.89
CA PRO A 119 -11.13 -0.79 -1.46
C PRO A 119 -10.45 -0.33 -2.75
N GLY A 120 -11.18 0.42 -3.59
CA GLY A 120 -10.63 1.08 -4.77
C GLY A 120 -9.71 0.19 -5.61
N ILE A 121 -8.48 0.66 -5.81
CA ILE A 121 -7.51 -0.01 -6.69
C ILE A 121 -7.06 -1.38 -6.17
N MET A 122 -7.08 -1.60 -4.84
CA MET A 122 -6.60 -2.84 -4.20
C MET A 122 -7.29 -4.10 -4.74
N SER A 123 -8.59 -4.01 -5.03
CA SER A 123 -9.37 -5.12 -5.60
C SER A 123 -8.83 -5.69 -6.92
N SER A 124 -7.92 -4.98 -7.59
CA SER A 124 -7.33 -5.37 -8.87
C SER A 124 -5.82 -5.58 -8.80
N LEU A 125 -5.19 -5.34 -7.65
CA LEU A 125 -3.75 -5.47 -7.49
C LEU A 125 -3.36 -6.93 -7.29
N PRO A 126 -2.18 -7.32 -7.79
CA PRO A 126 -1.62 -8.63 -7.51
C PRO A 126 -1.04 -8.71 -6.08
N PRO A 127 -0.78 -9.92 -5.55
CA PRO A 127 -0.60 -10.15 -4.11
C PRO A 127 0.42 -9.23 -3.42
N PHE A 128 1.64 -9.08 -3.97
CA PHE A 128 2.67 -8.27 -3.31
C PHE A 128 2.33 -6.77 -3.32
N LEU A 129 1.66 -6.30 -4.37
CA LEU A 129 1.27 -4.90 -4.48
C LEU A 129 0.00 -4.59 -3.70
N ASP A 130 -0.93 -5.52 -3.60
CA ASP A 130 -2.15 -5.37 -2.79
C ASP A 130 -1.76 -5.08 -1.33
N ASP A 131 -0.94 -5.94 -0.73
CA ASP A 131 -0.50 -5.76 0.66
C ASP A 131 0.43 -4.57 0.84
N ALA A 132 1.34 -4.30 -0.09
CA ALA A 132 2.23 -3.15 0.04
C ALA A 132 1.46 -1.81 -0.02
N ILE A 133 0.47 -1.70 -0.91
CA ILE A 133 -0.40 -0.53 -0.99
C ILE A 133 -1.36 -0.46 0.20
N GLY A 134 -1.94 -1.59 0.62
CA GLY A 134 -2.74 -1.67 1.84
C GLY A 134 -1.96 -1.17 3.06
N GLY A 135 -0.68 -1.57 3.16
CA GLY A 135 0.23 -1.13 4.21
C GLY A 135 0.49 0.38 4.19
N LEU A 136 0.79 0.92 3.01
CA LEU A 136 0.99 2.35 2.81
C LEU A 136 -0.24 3.16 3.25
N LEU A 137 -1.43 2.80 2.75
CA LEU A 137 -2.66 3.55 3.01
C LEU A 137 -3.14 3.40 4.45
N ALA A 138 -2.99 2.22 5.05
CA ALA A 138 -3.29 2.00 6.46
C ALA A 138 -2.40 2.85 7.37
N GLY A 139 -1.09 2.86 7.09
CA GLY A 139 -0.13 3.70 7.81
C GLY A 139 -0.46 5.18 7.70
N VAL A 140 -0.72 5.65 6.47
CA VAL A 140 -1.09 7.05 6.19
C VAL A 140 -2.36 7.45 6.94
N LEU A 141 -3.45 6.67 6.83
CA LEU A 141 -4.72 7.03 7.47
C LEU A 141 -4.59 7.09 8.98
N VAL A 142 -3.88 6.15 9.60
CA VAL A 142 -3.64 6.20 11.05
C VAL A 142 -2.82 7.44 11.41
N LYS A 143 -1.78 7.77 10.65
CA LYS A 143 -0.97 8.95 10.95
C LYS A 143 -1.73 10.27 10.80
N VAL A 144 -2.64 10.36 9.84
CA VAL A 144 -3.48 11.55 9.62
C VAL A 144 -4.62 11.65 10.64
N CYS A 145 -5.34 10.55 10.88
CA CYS A 145 -6.55 10.55 11.70
C CYS A 145 -6.28 10.29 13.18
N SER A 146 -5.03 10.05 13.55
CA SER A 146 -4.64 9.64 14.89
C SER A 146 -3.22 10.09 15.25
N PRO A 147 -2.95 11.40 15.15
CA PRO A 147 -1.63 12.00 15.37
C PRO A 147 -1.15 11.93 16.83
#